data_AF-A0A2H0C3R9-F1
#
_entry.id   AF-A0A2H0C3R9-F1
#
_cell.length_a   1.000
_cell.length_b   1.000
_cell.length_c   1.000
_cell.angle_alpha   90.00
_cell.angle_beta   90.00
_cell.angle_gamma   90.00
#
_symmetry.space_group_name_H-M   'P 1'
#
loop_
_entity.id
_entity.type
_entity.pdbx_description
1 polymer ?
#
loop_
_entity_poly.entity_id
_entity_poly.type
_entity_poly.pdbx_seq_one_letter_code
_entity_poly.pdbx_strand_id
1 'polypeptide(L)'
;PSPIHKISPTQTPNPENRFGIYTKDADFDCIPDSVEKEIGLDPNKDECILRDCDPEKKRNAKYDQVNVLFILDSSGSMAANTTDGKNKIEAAKEAISSYIAQAPENVNYGLMVYGHKGSNSPTDRPLSCAGIEVLYPLGKPNKQELLKVIAKFSATGWTPIADSFEKSTTVFSGHEDENNHIILVSDGEETCGGDPVTAAKSLKDKKIVVQIDAIGFAVDAKTKSQLESIAQVGGGKYYEAIDAAGLNEAIKTAGQNVMIEAKFRSCLVDAYIKELLNCQSDRTLKFTKYVGTQMDAALGIRGHKLGEFSMEQYNLLKTSWDHFNPVCQAIQQQTSNAAKKAQSEAEKQLTQ
;
A
#
# COMPACT_ATOMS: atom_id res chain seq x y z
N PRO A 1 -43.05 10.75 64.99
CA PRO A 1 -42.27 10.23 63.85
C PRO A 1 -42.15 11.33 62.78
N SER A 2 -41.30 12.35 62.91
CA SER A 2 -39.83 12.35 63.05
C SER A 2 -39.12 11.73 61.82
N PRO A 3 -37.94 12.23 61.42
CA PRO A 3 -37.78 13.39 60.54
C PRO A 3 -36.74 13.16 59.41
N ILE A 4 -36.65 14.13 58.49
CA ILE A 4 -35.48 14.59 57.71
C ILE A 4 -34.22 13.68 57.76
N HIS A 5 -33.83 13.12 56.61
CA HIS A 5 -32.42 12.90 56.30
C HIS A 5 -31.92 13.98 55.35
N LYS A 6 -31.14 14.90 55.92
CA LYS A 6 -30.25 15.82 55.21
C LYS A 6 -29.28 14.99 54.37
N ILE A 7 -29.15 15.31 53.09
CA ILE A 7 -27.93 15.02 52.35
C ILE A 7 -27.05 16.27 52.46
N SER A 8 -25.86 16.08 53.03
CA SER A 8 -24.88 17.12 53.34
C SER A 8 -24.39 17.88 52.11
N PRO A 9 -24.04 19.17 52.25
CA PRO A 9 -23.39 19.97 51.23
C PRO A 9 -21.88 19.73 51.27
N THR A 10 -21.39 18.62 50.72
CA THR A 10 -19.94 18.45 50.50
C THR A 10 -19.71 17.45 49.37
N GLN A 11 -19.72 17.98 48.15
CA GLN A 11 -18.63 17.85 47.19
C GLN A 11 -19.10 18.60 45.94
N THR A 12 -18.61 19.83 45.80
CA THR A 12 -18.53 20.48 44.50
C THR A 12 -17.96 19.47 43.51
N PRO A 13 -18.65 19.15 42.39
CA PRO A 13 -18.05 18.29 41.37
C PRO A 13 -16.75 18.94 40.93
N ASN A 14 -15.64 18.20 41.06
CA ASN A 14 -14.34 18.62 40.55
C ASN A 14 -14.51 19.06 39.09
N PRO A 15 -14.24 20.32 38.72
CA PRO A 15 -14.40 20.81 37.35
C PRO A 15 -13.56 20.03 36.33
N GLU A 16 -12.53 19.30 36.77
CA GLU A 16 -11.70 18.45 35.89
C GLU A 16 -12.37 17.14 35.45
N ASN A 17 -13.48 16.71 36.07
CA ASN A 17 -14.09 15.39 35.79
C ASN A 17 -15.45 15.47 35.05
N ARG A 18 -15.81 16.62 34.45
CA ARG A 18 -17.03 16.73 33.61
C ARG A 18 -16.83 16.35 32.15
N PHE A 19 -15.60 16.07 31.73
CA PHE A 19 -15.27 15.68 30.35
C PHE A 19 -15.35 14.18 30.08
N GLY A 20 -15.52 13.32 31.11
CA GLY A 20 -15.44 11.85 30.98
C GLY A 20 -16.48 11.19 30.06
N ILE A 21 -17.53 11.90 29.64
CA ILE A 21 -18.56 11.43 28.68
C ILE A 21 -18.18 11.69 27.21
N TYR A 22 -17.19 12.56 26.96
CA TYR A 22 -16.70 12.92 25.62
C TYR A 22 -15.29 12.36 25.35
N THR A 23 -14.70 11.63 26.29
CA THR A 23 -13.36 11.03 26.18
C THR A 23 -13.37 9.58 25.69
N LYS A 24 -14.56 8.96 25.60
CA LYS A 24 -14.70 7.60 25.08
C LYS A 24 -15.14 7.68 23.63
N ASP A 25 -14.24 7.21 22.77
CA ASP A 25 -14.36 7.09 21.33
C ASP A 25 -13.72 5.71 21.05
N ALA A 26 -14.55 4.69 20.89
CA ALA A 26 -14.12 3.29 20.90
C ALA A 26 -13.65 2.78 19.53
N ASP A 27 -13.98 3.48 18.44
CA ASP A 27 -13.46 3.20 17.10
C ASP A 27 -12.49 4.26 16.57
N PHE A 28 -12.26 5.32 17.35
CA PHE A 28 -11.31 6.39 17.09
C PHE A 28 -11.66 7.24 15.87
N ASP A 29 -12.95 7.39 15.57
CA ASP A 29 -13.44 8.15 14.41
C ASP A 29 -13.58 9.66 14.65
N CYS A 30 -13.25 10.11 15.86
CA CYS A 30 -13.33 11.48 16.37
C CYS A 30 -14.75 11.99 16.68
N ILE A 31 -15.75 11.10 16.75
CA ILE A 31 -17.06 11.36 17.33
C ILE A 31 -17.16 10.58 18.65
N PRO A 32 -17.53 11.23 19.77
CA PRO A 32 -17.68 10.49 21.03
C PRO A 32 -18.81 9.45 20.97
N ASP A 33 -18.60 8.27 21.56
CA ASP A 33 -19.56 7.16 21.68
C ASP A 33 -20.98 7.59 22.10
N SER A 34 -21.05 8.60 22.95
CA SER A 34 -22.29 9.16 23.47
C SER A 34 -23.07 9.92 22.39
N VAL A 35 -22.37 10.64 21.54
CA VAL A 35 -22.93 11.42 20.42
C VAL A 35 -23.33 10.49 19.29
N GLU A 36 -22.51 9.48 18.96
CA GLU A 36 -22.79 8.51 17.90
C GLU A 36 -24.15 7.84 18.07
N LYS A 37 -24.46 7.36 19.28
CA LYS A 37 -25.77 6.79 19.60
C LYS A 37 -26.93 7.76 19.36
N GLU A 38 -26.70 9.06 19.58
CA GLU A 38 -27.72 10.10 19.41
C GLU A 38 -27.90 10.52 17.95
N ILE A 39 -26.86 10.37 17.13
CA ILE A 39 -26.90 10.65 15.68
C ILE A 39 -27.08 9.41 14.80
N GLY A 40 -27.32 8.25 15.42
CA GLY A 40 -27.63 6.99 14.74
C GLY A 40 -26.42 6.28 14.12
N LEU A 41 -25.24 6.46 14.72
CA LEU A 41 -23.97 5.81 14.40
C LEU A 41 -23.64 4.73 15.47
N ASP A 42 -22.74 3.80 15.14
CA ASP A 42 -22.30 2.67 15.97
C ASP A 42 -20.96 2.98 16.67
N PRO A 43 -20.96 3.15 18.00
CA PRO A 43 -19.77 3.55 18.76
C PRO A 43 -18.55 2.64 18.75
N ASN A 44 -18.63 1.48 18.10
CA ASN A 44 -17.51 0.53 18.04
C ASN A 44 -17.06 0.28 16.60
N LYS A 45 -17.54 1.09 15.66
CA LYS A 45 -17.32 0.90 14.24
C LYS A 45 -17.36 2.24 13.50
N ASP A 46 -16.19 2.72 13.11
CA ASP A 46 -16.07 3.80 12.14
C ASP A 46 -16.74 3.33 10.84
N GLU A 47 -17.90 3.91 10.53
CA GLU A 47 -18.71 3.50 9.38
C GLU A 47 -18.12 3.99 8.06
N CYS A 48 -17.18 4.93 8.14
CA CYS A 48 -16.42 5.42 7.01
C CYS A 48 -15.06 4.72 6.88
N ILE A 49 -14.62 3.92 7.86
CA ILE A 49 -13.58 2.89 7.63
C ILE A 49 -14.22 1.76 6.85
N LEU A 50 -13.79 1.70 5.60
CA LEU A 50 -14.17 0.68 4.66
C LEU A 50 -13.48 -0.64 5.04
N ARG A 51 -14.17 -1.44 5.86
CA ARG A 51 -13.68 -2.74 6.34
C ARG A 51 -13.81 -3.87 5.31
N ASP A 52 -14.71 -3.73 4.33
CA ASP A 52 -14.90 -4.73 3.27
C ASP A 52 -15.05 -4.03 1.90
N CYS A 53 -13.98 -4.04 1.11
CA CYS A 53 -14.09 -3.87 -0.33
C CYS A 53 -14.87 -5.09 -0.87
N ASP A 54 -16.19 -4.98 -1.07
CA ASP A 54 -16.99 -6.02 -1.69
C ASP A 54 -16.53 -6.18 -3.15
N PRO A 55 -15.79 -7.25 -3.50
CA PRO A 55 -15.24 -7.41 -4.84
C PRO A 55 -16.36 -7.57 -5.88
N GLU A 56 -17.61 -7.83 -5.52
CA GLU A 56 -18.65 -8.05 -6.53
C GLU A 56 -19.36 -6.79 -7.01
N LYS A 57 -19.27 -5.65 -6.29
CA LYS A 57 -20.28 -4.59 -6.50
C LYS A 57 -19.94 -3.43 -7.40
N LYS A 58 -18.70 -2.98 -7.61
CA LYS A 58 -18.39 -1.90 -8.57
C LYS A 58 -16.91 -1.92 -8.99
N ARG A 59 -16.51 -2.90 -9.80
CA ARG A 59 -15.12 -2.97 -10.29
C ARG A 59 -14.97 -2.34 -11.66
N ASN A 60 -13.86 -1.62 -11.85
CA ASN A 60 -13.30 -1.44 -13.18
C ASN A 60 -12.47 -2.69 -13.47
N ALA A 61 -13.00 -3.59 -14.31
CA ALA A 61 -12.41 -4.90 -14.62
C ALA A 61 -10.95 -4.83 -15.13
N LYS A 62 -10.52 -3.65 -15.60
CA LYS A 62 -9.15 -3.37 -16.01
C LYS A 62 -8.14 -3.50 -14.86
N TYR A 63 -8.54 -3.18 -13.63
CA TYR A 63 -7.71 -3.31 -12.42
C TYR A 63 -7.95 -4.65 -11.70
N ASP A 64 -8.68 -5.59 -12.30
CA ASP A 64 -8.77 -6.96 -11.77
C ASP A 64 -7.67 -7.87 -12.31
N GLN A 65 -7.20 -7.59 -13.53
CA GLN A 65 -6.11 -8.35 -14.11
C GLN A 65 -4.79 -7.91 -13.46
N VAL A 66 -4.12 -8.89 -12.85
CA VAL A 66 -2.79 -8.74 -12.25
C VAL A 66 -1.80 -9.47 -13.13
N ASN A 67 -0.71 -8.79 -13.45
CA ASN A 67 0.38 -9.30 -14.26
C ASN A 67 1.68 -9.19 -13.46
N VAL A 68 2.40 -10.29 -13.27
CA VAL A 68 3.66 -10.34 -12.54
C VAL A 68 4.76 -10.85 -13.45
N LEU A 69 5.73 -9.99 -13.74
CA LEU A 69 6.95 -10.34 -14.43
C LEU A 69 8.08 -10.54 -13.42
N PHE A 70 8.56 -11.77 -13.28
CA PHE A 70 9.85 -12.00 -12.63
C PHE A 70 10.97 -11.62 -13.60
N ILE A 71 11.89 -10.77 -13.14
CA ILE A 71 13.17 -10.55 -13.81
C ILE A 71 14.24 -11.21 -12.94
N LEU A 72 14.87 -12.25 -13.47
CA LEU A 72 15.87 -13.03 -12.74
C LEU A 72 17.27 -12.73 -13.27
N ASP A 73 18.14 -12.35 -12.34
CA ASP A 73 19.57 -12.30 -12.55
C ASP A 73 20.14 -13.71 -12.72
N SER A 74 20.80 -13.95 -13.85
CA SER A 74 21.61 -15.14 -14.10
C SER A 74 23.03 -14.76 -14.50
N SER A 75 23.53 -13.63 -14.02
CA SER A 75 24.93 -13.24 -14.16
C SER A 75 25.86 -14.20 -13.43
N GLY A 76 27.17 -14.12 -13.69
CA GLY A 76 28.16 -15.02 -13.11
C GLY A 76 28.23 -15.02 -11.59
N SER A 77 27.87 -13.92 -10.90
CA SER A 77 27.83 -13.86 -9.43
C SER A 77 26.82 -14.86 -8.84
N MET A 78 25.72 -15.11 -9.56
CA MET A 78 24.70 -16.10 -9.18
C MET A 78 25.19 -17.55 -9.28
N ALA A 79 26.39 -17.80 -9.83
CA ALA A 79 27.01 -19.13 -9.80
C ALA A 79 27.65 -19.46 -8.44
N ALA A 80 27.83 -18.45 -7.57
CA ALA A 80 28.38 -18.63 -6.23
C ALA A 80 27.38 -19.36 -5.30
N ASN A 81 27.90 -19.81 -4.16
CA ASN A 81 27.07 -20.35 -3.10
C ASN A 81 26.73 -19.24 -2.08
N THR A 82 25.55 -19.36 -1.47
CA THR A 82 25.17 -18.64 -0.26
C THR A 82 25.97 -19.13 0.95
N THR A 83 25.87 -18.42 2.07
CA THR A 83 26.59 -18.75 3.32
C THR A 83 26.21 -20.10 3.91
N ASP A 84 25.00 -20.61 3.63
CA ASP A 84 24.52 -21.95 3.99
C ASP A 84 24.93 -23.04 2.97
N GLY A 85 25.74 -22.69 1.97
CA GLY A 85 26.34 -23.63 1.01
C GLY A 85 25.46 -23.99 -0.19
N LYS A 86 24.28 -23.39 -0.34
CA LYS A 86 23.41 -23.59 -1.50
C LYS A 86 23.86 -22.74 -2.70
N ASN A 87 23.72 -23.28 -3.90
CA ASN A 87 24.02 -22.50 -5.10
C ASN A 87 22.93 -21.43 -5.34
N LYS A 88 23.36 -20.16 -5.56
CA LYS A 88 22.43 -19.03 -5.66
C LYS A 88 21.44 -19.18 -6.82
N ILE A 89 21.90 -19.47 -8.04
CA ILE A 89 21.00 -19.57 -9.18
C ILE A 89 20.00 -20.72 -9.02
N GLU A 90 20.43 -21.86 -8.47
CA GLU A 90 19.51 -22.98 -8.21
C GLU A 90 18.49 -22.63 -7.12
N ALA A 91 18.89 -21.93 -6.06
CA ALA A 91 17.96 -21.45 -5.03
C ALA A 91 16.89 -20.48 -5.60
N ALA A 92 17.31 -19.55 -6.48
CA ALA A 92 16.38 -18.60 -7.10
C ALA A 92 15.38 -19.29 -8.04
N LYS A 93 15.86 -20.23 -8.85
CA LYS A 93 15.04 -21.08 -9.71
C LYS A 93 14.02 -21.89 -8.91
N GLU A 94 14.46 -22.54 -7.84
CA GLU A 94 13.59 -23.32 -6.95
C GLU A 94 12.50 -22.43 -6.34
N ALA A 95 12.88 -21.27 -5.81
CA ALA A 95 11.96 -20.36 -5.14
C ALA A 95 10.88 -19.80 -6.08
N ILE A 96 11.26 -19.33 -7.28
CA ILE A 96 10.31 -18.86 -8.30
C ILE A 96 9.38 -20.01 -8.73
N SER A 97 9.92 -21.20 -8.98
CA SER A 97 9.12 -22.35 -9.40
C SER A 97 8.12 -22.80 -8.32
N SER A 98 8.52 -22.74 -7.05
CA SER A 98 7.71 -23.11 -5.89
C SER A 98 6.60 -22.10 -5.63
N TYR A 99 6.89 -20.81 -5.83
CA TYR A 99 5.90 -19.74 -5.72
C TYR A 99 4.85 -19.86 -6.82
N ILE A 100 5.26 -19.91 -8.10
CA ILE A 100 4.31 -19.99 -9.24
C ILE A 100 3.47 -21.28 -9.17
N ALA A 101 4.02 -22.38 -8.67
CA ALA A 101 3.27 -23.63 -8.47
C ALA A 101 2.10 -23.54 -7.48
N GLN A 102 2.12 -22.56 -6.58
CA GLN A 102 1.10 -22.33 -5.55
C GLN A 102 0.36 -21.00 -5.77
N ALA A 103 0.68 -20.30 -6.86
CA ALA A 103 0.19 -18.97 -7.11
C ALA A 103 -1.28 -18.99 -7.59
N PRO A 104 -2.05 -17.92 -7.34
CA PRO A 104 -3.44 -17.84 -7.80
C PRO A 104 -3.56 -17.92 -9.33
N GLU A 105 -4.54 -18.70 -9.83
CA GLU A 105 -4.77 -18.89 -11.27
C GLU A 105 -5.27 -17.64 -12.00
N ASN A 106 -5.77 -16.64 -11.26
CA ASN A 106 -6.29 -15.38 -11.78
C ASN A 106 -5.22 -14.30 -11.98
N VAL A 107 -3.94 -14.66 -11.88
CA VAL A 107 -2.80 -13.78 -12.09
C VAL A 107 -1.98 -14.30 -13.27
N ASN A 108 -1.56 -13.41 -14.17
CA ASN A 108 -0.62 -13.77 -15.22
C ASN A 108 0.81 -13.66 -14.68
N TYR A 109 1.64 -14.66 -14.97
CA TYR A 109 3.05 -14.71 -14.59
C TYR A 109 3.94 -14.76 -15.83
N GLY A 110 5.08 -14.08 -15.78
CA GLY A 110 6.15 -14.15 -16.78
C GLY A 110 7.52 -14.31 -16.13
N LEU A 111 8.49 -14.83 -16.86
CA LEU A 111 9.90 -14.90 -16.46
C LEU A 111 10.79 -14.35 -17.57
N MET A 112 11.47 -13.26 -17.27
CA MET A 112 12.57 -12.70 -18.03
C MET A 112 13.89 -13.00 -17.33
N VAL A 113 14.91 -13.35 -18.12
CA VAL A 113 16.25 -13.69 -17.62
C VAL A 113 17.28 -12.90 -18.40
N TYR A 114 18.30 -12.43 -17.70
CA TYR A 114 19.52 -11.87 -18.29
C TYR A 114 20.76 -12.55 -17.70
N GLY A 115 21.92 -12.31 -18.30
CA GLY A 115 23.20 -12.84 -17.81
C GLY A 115 23.42 -14.32 -18.10
N HIS A 116 22.50 -15.01 -18.76
CA HIS A 116 22.61 -16.43 -19.10
C HIS A 116 23.28 -16.72 -20.46
N LYS A 117 23.81 -15.68 -21.13
CA LYS A 117 24.49 -15.80 -22.43
C LYS A 117 25.94 -15.36 -22.32
N GLY A 118 26.81 -15.98 -23.11
CA GLY A 118 28.24 -15.65 -23.14
C GLY A 118 28.96 -16.13 -21.89
N SER A 119 29.81 -15.27 -21.34
CA SER A 119 30.61 -15.55 -20.14
C SER A 119 30.94 -14.25 -19.39
N ASN A 120 31.58 -14.38 -18.23
CA ASN A 120 32.13 -13.26 -17.46
C ASN A 120 33.38 -12.63 -18.11
N SER A 121 33.82 -13.12 -19.27
CA SER A 121 34.91 -12.49 -20.02
C SER A 121 34.47 -11.13 -20.56
N PRO A 122 35.32 -10.09 -20.49
CA PRO A 122 35.06 -8.81 -21.14
C PRO A 122 34.78 -8.91 -22.65
N THR A 123 35.31 -9.95 -23.32
CA THR A 123 35.05 -10.19 -24.76
C THR A 123 33.60 -10.55 -25.04
N ASP A 124 32.94 -11.21 -24.10
CA ASP A 124 31.56 -11.68 -24.23
C ASP A 124 30.57 -10.69 -23.61
N ARG A 125 31.05 -9.61 -22.98
CA ARG A 125 30.21 -8.58 -22.38
C ARG A 125 29.14 -8.05 -23.35
N PRO A 126 29.43 -7.70 -24.63
CA PRO A 126 28.39 -7.26 -25.55
C PRO A 126 27.32 -8.31 -25.81
N LEU A 127 27.71 -9.59 -25.94
CA LEU A 127 26.78 -10.70 -26.12
C LEU A 127 25.90 -10.90 -24.89
N SER A 128 26.50 -10.86 -23.70
CA SER A 128 25.77 -11.04 -22.45
C SER A 128 24.82 -9.88 -22.15
N CYS A 129 25.25 -8.64 -22.38
CA CYS A 129 24.42 -7.46 -22.14
C CYS A 129 23.22 -7.40 -23.09
N ALA A 130 23.37 -7.87 -24.33
CA ALA A 130 22.25 -8.02 -25.27
C ALA A 130 21.36 -9.25 -24.98
N GLY A 131 21.82 -10.17 -24.13
CA GLY A 131 21.22 -11.48 -23.87
C GLY A 131 20.04 -11.45 -22.89
N ILE A 132 19.04 -10.61 -23.13
CA ILE A 132 17.83 -10.49 -22.30
C ILE A 132 16.68 -11.23 -22.98
N GLU A 133 16.20 -12.32 -22.37
CA GLU A 133 15.21 -13.20 -22.96
C GLU A 133 13.99 -13.38 -22.04
N VAL A 134 12.79 -13.26 -22.61
CA VAL A 134 11.55 -13.68 -21.96
C VAL A 134 11.40 -15.17 -22.20
N LEU A 135 11.76 -15.98 -21.21
CA LEU A 135 11.78 -17.43 -21.36
C LEU A 135 10.44 -18.08 -21.01
N TYR A 136 9.66 -17.44 -20.14
CA TYR A 136 8.28 -17.80 -19.84
C TYR A 136 7.39 -16.58 -20.15
N PRO A 137 6.64 -16.59 -21.26
CA PRO A 137 5.78 -15.47 -21.63
C PRO A 137 4.72 -15.17 -20.57
N LEU A 138 4.31 -13.91 -20.48
CA LEU A 138 3.27 -13.48 -19.57
C LEU A 138 1.95 -14.20 -19.88
N GLY A 139 1.40 -14.91 -18.90
CA GLY A 139 0.13 -15.61 -19.05
C GLY A 139 -0.23 -16.45 -17.82
N LYS A 140 -1.29 -17.23 -17.91
CA LYS A 140 -1.75 -18.09 -16.80
C LYS A 140 -0.62 -19.01 -16.31
N PRO A 141 -0.55 -19.30 -14.99
CA PRO A 141 0.52 -20.12 -14.43
C PRO A 141 0.45 -21.55 -14.98
N ASN A 142 1.57 -22.02 -15.55
CA ASN A 142 1.76 -23.38 -16.03
C ASN A 142 3.06 -23.93 -15.44
N LYS A 143 2.93 -24.66 -14.32
CA LYS A 143 4.06 -25.23 -13.59
C LYS A 143 4.97 -26.09 -14.48
N GLN A 144 4.39 -26.91 -15.36
CA GLN A 144 5.18 -27.85 -16.17
C GLN A 144 6.04 -27.13 -17.21
N GLU A 145 5.50 -26.08 -17.82
CA GLU A 145 6.22 -25.25 -18.77
C GLU A 145 7.32 -24.43 -18.09
N LEU A 146 7.01 -23.82 -16.95
CA LEU A 146 7.99 -23.08 -16.16
C LEU A 146 9.18 -23.94 -15.75
N LEU A 147 8.95 -25.17 -15.26
CA LEU A 147 10.03 -26.08 -14.87
C LEU A 147 10.94 -26.45 -16.07
N LYS A 148 10.35 -26.63 -17.26
CA LYS A 148 11.13 -26.88 -18.49
C LYS A 148 11.98 -25.68 -18.88
N VAL A 149 11.49 -24.47 -18.65
CA VAL A 149 12.19 -23.22 -18.97
C VAL A 149 13.34 -22.98 -17.99
N ILE A 150 13.06 -23.07 -16.70
CA ILE A 150 14.00 -22.82 -15.61
C ILE A 150 15.24 -23.75 -15.66
N ALA A 151 15.07 -24.98 -16.16
CA ALA A 151 16.16 -25.94 -16.33
C ALA A 151 17.16 -25.59 -17.46
N LYS A 152 16.86 -24.63 -18.35
CA LYS A 152 17.61 -24.41 -19.61
C LYS A 152 18.73 -23.37 -19.53
N PHE A 153 18.86 -22.64 -18.43
CA PHE A 153 19.85 -21.59 -18.30
C PHE A 153 20.71 -21.77 -17.06
N SER A 154 21.88 -21.13 -17.05
CA SER A 154 22.86 -21.18 -15.97
C SER A 154 23.48 -19.81 -15.76
N ALA A 155 24.03 -19.58 -14.57
CA ALA A 155 24.67 -18.33 -14.21
C ALA A 155 26.03 -18.17 -14.91
N THR A 156 26.20 -17.17 -15.80
CA THR A 156 27.43 -17.10 -16.63
C THR A 156 27.96 -15.72 -16.98
N GLY A 157 27.10 -14.72 -17.16
CA GLY A 157 27.43 -13.47 -17.85
C GLY A 157 27.29 -12.22 -16.98
N TRP A 158 26.94 -11.12 -17.62
CA TRP A 158 26.87 -9.76 -17.09
C TRP A 158 25.43 -9.34 -16.76
N THR A 159 25.28 -8.20 -16.08
CA THR A 159 24.05 -7.77 -15.39
C THR A 159 23.46 -6.50 -16.04
N PRO A 160 22.65 -6.62 -17.11
CA PRO A 160 21.97 -5.49 -17.77
C PRO A 160 20.59 -5.19 -17.15
N ILE A 161 20.56 -4.73 -15.91
CA ILE A 161 19.30 -4.41 -15.19
C ILE A 161 18.53 -3.30 -15.94
N ALA A 162 19.20 -2.22 -16.32
CA ALA A 162 18.58 -1.09 -17.02
C ALA A 162 17.92 -1.52 -18.34
N ASP A 163 18.62 -2.31 -19.16
CA ASP A 163 18.08 -2.79 -20.43
C ASP A 163 16.95 -3.82 -20.23
N SER A 164 16.96 -4.55 -19.10
CA SER A 164 15.87 -5.49 -18.77
C SER A 164 14.56 -4.76 -18.47
N PHE A 165 14.64 -3.61 -17.82
CA PHE A 165 13.51 -2.71 -17.61
C PHE A 165 12.98 -2.15 -18.92
N GLU A 166 13.87 -1.70 -19.81
CA GLU A 166 13.48 -1.27 -21.14
C GLU A 166 12.77 -2.39 -21.93
N LYS A 167 13.30 -3.62 -21.88
CA LYS A 167 12.70 -4.78 -22.53
C LYS A 167 11.34 -5.15 -21.95
N SER A 168 11.12 -4.95 -20.64
CA SER A 168 9.86 -5.29 -19.96
C SER A 168 8.65 -4.52 -20.52
N THR A 169 8.85 -3.34 -21.12
CA THR A 169 7.80 -2.59 -21.81
C THR A 169 7.10 -3.41 -22.90
N THR A 170 7.86 -4.25 -23.62
CA THR A 170 7.33 -5.13 -24.66
C THR A 170 6.55 -6.32 -24.09
N VAL A 171 6.83 -6.71 -22.85
CA VAL A 171 6.10 -7.79 -22.15
C VAL A 171 4.71 -7.31 -21.73
N PHE A 172 4.59 -6.06 -21.31
CA PHE A 172 3.32 -5.45 -20.90
C PHE A 172 2.54 -4.79 -22.03
N SER A 173 2.96 -4.96 -23.29
CA SER A 173 2.21 -4.45 -24.44
C SER A 173 0.83 -5.11 -24.52
N GLY A 174 -0.22 -4.30 -24.61
CA GLY A 174 -1.62 -4.74 -24.50
C GLY A 174 -2.14 -4.88 -23.07
N HIS A 175 -1.29 -4.65 -22.06
CA HIS A 175 -1.60 -4.69 -20.63
C HIS A 175 -1.25 -3.36 -19.94
N GLU A 176 -1.00 -2.28 -20.68
CA GLU A 176 -0.38 -1.04 -20.19
C GLU A 176 -1.12 -0.43 -19.00
N ASP A 177 -2.44 -0.59 -18.97
CA ASP A 177 -3.33 0.01 -17.98
C ASP A 177 -3.84 -0.99 -16.92
N GLU A 178 -3.35 -2.24 -16.94
CA GLU A 178 -3.66 -3.27 -15.94
C GLU A 178 -2.70 -3.18 -14.72
N ASN A 179 -2.90 -4.00 -13.68
CA ASN A 179 -1.96 -4.02 -12.55
C ASN A 179 -0.70 -4.80 -12.92
N ASN A 180 0.31 -4.11 -13.46
CA ASN A 180 1.59 -4.72 -13.80
C ASN A 180 2.57 -4.60 -12.64
N HIS A 181 3.28 -5.68 -12.37
CA HIS A 181 4.30 -5.76 -11.33
C HIS A 181 5.54 -6.43 -11.88
N ILE A 182 6.70 -5.86 -11.58
CA ILE A 182 8.00 -6.47 -11.79
C ILE A 182 8.54 -6.89 -10.43
N ILE A 183 8.96 -8.15 -10.30
CA ILE A 183 9.75 -8.62 -9.16
C ILE A 183 11.17 -8.91 -9.68
N LEU A 184 12.09 -7.99 -9.43
CA LEU A 184 13.51 -8.16 -9.75
C LEU A 184 14.17 -9.00 -8.67
N VAL A 185 14.85 -10.09 -9.04
CA VAL A 185 15.67 -10.91 -8.15
C VAL A 185 17.11 -10.81 -8.63
N SER A 186 17.99 -10.16 -7.86
CA SER A 186 19.38 -9.93 -8.24
C SER A 186 20.34 -10.00 -7.06
N ASP A 187 21.56 -10.47 -7.32
CA ASP A 187 22.67 -10.50 -6.36
C ASP A 187 23.80 -9.51 -6.70
N GLY A 188 23.63 -8.67 -7.73
CA GLY A 188 24.72 -7.88 -8.29
C GLY A 188 24.31 -6.49 -8.78
N GLU A 189 25.31 -5.64 -8.95
CA GLU A 189 25.15 -4.29 -9.52
C GLU A 189 24.96 -4.33 -11.04
N GLU A 190 24.51 -3.22 -11.60
CA GLU A 190 24.50 -3.03 -13.05
C GLU A 190 25.93 -3.06 -13.61
N THR A 191 26.18 -3.91 -14.60
CA THR A 191 27.53 -4.08 -15.19
C THR A 191 27.56 -3.93 -16.71
N CYS A 192 26.45 -3.52 -17.35
CA CYS A 192 26.36 -3.30 -18.79
C CYS A 192 26.38 -1.83 -19.21
N GLY A 193 26.50 -0.91 -18.25
CA GLY A 193 26.73 0.51 -18.49
C GLY A 193 25.45 1.35 -18.56
N GLY A 194 24.29 0.77 -18.25
CA GLY A 194 23.05 1.51 -18.04
C GLY A 194 22.98 2.16 -16.66
N ASP A 195 21.91 2.93 -16.44
CA ASP A 195 21.51 3.42 -15.11
C ASP A 195 20.18 2.76 -14.73
N PRO A 196 20.18 1.80 -13.81
CA PRO A 196 18.99 1.02 -13.52
C PRO A 196 17.94 1.82 -12.73
N VAL A 197 18.35 2.83 -11.97
CA VAL A 197 17.42 3.72 -11.23
C VAL A 197 16.70 4.63 -12.22
N THR A 198 17.44 5.21 -13.17
CA THR A 198 16.85 6.03 -14.23
C THR A 198 15.94 5.21 -15.14
N ALA A 199 16.32 3.97 -15.49
CA ALA A 199 15.49 3.07 -16.29
C ALA A 199 14.19 2.66 -15.55
N ALA A 200 14.29 2.31 -14.26
CA ALA A 200 13.14 2.00 -13.41
C ALA A 200 12.15 3.18 -13.31
N LYS A 201 12.68 4.40 -13.16
CA LYS A 201 11.86 5.62 -13.18
C LYS A 201 11.20 5.85 -14.54
N SER A 202 11.95 5.65 -15.63
CA SER A 202 11.45 5.86 -17.00
C SER A 202 10.33 4.88 -17.37
N LEU A 203 10.34 3.66 -16.83
CA LEU A 203 9.24 2.70 -16.96
C LEU A 203 7.91 3.27 -16.46
N LYS A 204 7.93 4.01 -15.34
CA LYS A 204 6.75 4.68 -14.79
C LYS A 204 6.25 5.82 -15.66
N ASP A 205 7.16 6.55 -16.31
CA ASP A 205 6.82 7.70 -17.15
C ASP A 205 6.23 7.29 -18.53
N LYS A 206 6.30 6.01 -18.89
CA LYS A 206 5.86 5.47 -20.20
C LYS A 206 4.37 5.17 -20.31
N LYS A 207 3.51 5.64 -19.39
CA LYS A 207 2.07 5.30 -19.34
C LYS A 207 1.80 3.81 -19.18
N ILE A 208 2.74 3.11 -18.56
CA ILE A 208 2.54 1.72 -18.13
C ILE A 208 2.32 1.76 -16.62
N VAL A 209 1.17 1.26 -16.18
CA VAL A 209 0.83 1.09 -14.77
C VAL A 209 1.66 -0.09 -14.23
N VAL A 210 2.92 0.18 -13.89
CA VAL A 210 3.86 -0.81 -13.35
C VAL A 210 4.34 -0.43 -11.95
N GLN A 211 4.57 -1.42 -11.09
CA GLN A 211 5.33 -1.29 -9.84
C GLN A 211 6.55 -2.23 -9.90
N ILE A 212 7.66 -1.81 -9.30
CA ILE A 212 8.90 -2.59 -9.29
C ILE A 212 9.29 -2.90 -7.85
N ASP A 213 9.14 -4.17 -7.48
CA ASP A 213 9.71 -4.74 -6.27
C ASP A 213 11.10 -5.29 -6.57
N ALA A 214 12.03 -5.16 -5.61
CA ALA A 214 13.39 -5.67 -5.76
C ALA A 214 13.76 -6.58 -4.59
N ILE A 215 14.32 -7.74 -4.90
CA ILE A 215 14.83 -8.72 -3.95
C ILE A 215 16.34 -8.78 -4.11
N GLY A 216 17.06 -8.29 -3.08
CA GLY A 216 18.51 -8.40 -3.00
C GLY A 216 18.90 -9.74 -2.40
N PHE A 217 19.50 -10.62 -3.21
CA PHE A 217 19.86 -11.97 -2.79
C PHE A 217 21.35 -12.12 -2.46
N ALA A 218 21.67 -12.21 -1.17
CA ALA A 218 23.04 -12.31 -0.65
C ALA A 218 23.94 -11.20 -1.23
N VAL A 219 23.45 -9.97 -1.12
CA VAL A 219 24.04 -8.74 -1.68
C VAL A 219 24.88 -8.00 -0.65
N ASP A 220 25.85 -7.21 -1.13
CA ASP A 220 26.58 -6.25 -0.29
C ASP A 220 25.80 -4.93 -0.11
N ALA A 221 26.35 -4.03 0.72
CA ALA A 221 25.70 -2.76 1.05
C ALA A 221 25.52 -1.84 -0.19
N LYS A 222 26.42 -1.92 -1.17
CA LYS A 222 26.38 -1.06 -2.35
C LYS A 222 25.30 -1.53 -3.32
N THR A 223 25.25 -2.83 -3.58
CA THR A 223 24.20 -3.48 -4.37
C THR A 223 22.83 -3.29 -3.71
N LYS A 224 22.73 -3.44 -2.38
CA LYS A 224 21.51 -3.15 -1.62
C LYS A 224 20.99 -1.74 -1.86
N SER A 225 21.86 -0.73 -1.74
CA SER A 225 21.46 0.67 -1.95
C SER A 225 20.94 0.94 -3.37
N GLN A 226 21.53 0.30 -4.39
CA GLN A 226 21.03 0.37 -5.76
C GLN A 226 19.63 -0.24 -5.89
N LEU A 227 19.42 -1.45 -5.36
CA LEU A 227 18.14 -2.16 -5.42
C LEU A 227 17.04 -1.46 -4.62
N GLU A 228 17.36 -0.87 -3.46
CA GLU A 228 16.45 -0.02 -2.69
C GLU A 228 16.02 1.21 -3.50
N SER A 229 16.97 1.85 -4.18
CA SER A 229 16.69 3.01 -5.03
C SER A 229 15.78 2.64 -6.21
N ILE A 230 16.02 1.49 -6.86
CA ILE A 230 15.17 0.95 -7.93
C ILE A 230 13.75 0.73 -7.43
N ALA A 231 13.58 0.04 -6.30
CA ALA A 231 12.26 -0.23 -5.74
C ALA A 231 11.53 1.07 -5.37
N GLN A 232 12.25 2.04 -4.77
CA GLN A 232 11.69 3.33 -4.39
C GLN A 232 11.17 4.12 -5.59
N VAL A 233 11.98 4.29 -6.65
CA VAL A 233 11.56 5.05 -7.84
C VAL A 233 10.55 4.28 -8.68
N GLY A 234 10.58 2.95 -8.61
CA GLY A 234 9.60 2.05 -9.24
C GLY A 234 8.28 1.92 -8.45
N GLY A 235 8.15 2.55 -7.28
CA GLY A 235 6.94 2.55 -6.47
C GLY A 235 6.59 1.19 -5.84
N GLY A 236 7.58 0.33 -5.65
CA GLY A 236 7.46 -0.96 -4.95
C GLY A 236 8.31 -1.00 -3.68
N LYS A 237 8.67 -2.21 -3.24
CA LYS A 237 9.43 -2.43 -2.00
C LYS A 237 10.71 -3.22 -2.25
N TYR A 238 11.69 -2.99 -1.38
CA TYR A 238 12.91 -3.79 -1.31
C TYR A 238 12.74 -4.90 -0.28
N TYR A 239 13.22 -6.10 -0.62
CA TYR A 239 13.27 -7.26 0.27
C TYR A 239 14.69 -7.80 0.32
N GLU A 240 15.17 -8.07 1.53
CA GLU A 240 16.49 -8.65 1.75
C GLU A 240 16.37 -10.17 1.90
N ALA A 241 17.20 -10.89 1.15
CA ALA A 241 17.31 -12.35 1.24
C ALA A 241 18.76 -12.74 1.46
N ILE A 242 19.12 -13.21 2.65
CA ILE A 242 20.51 -13.54 3.00
C ILE A 242 20.90 -14.95 2.50
N ASP A 243 19.93 -15.87 2.44
CA ASP A 243 20.10 -17.26 2.06
C ASP A 243 18.88 -17.77 1.27
N ALA A 244 18.89 -19.05 0.88
CA ALA A 244 17.81 -19.63 0.09
C ALA A 244 16.45 -19.63 0.82
N ALA A 245 16.43 -19.75 2.16
CA ALA A 245 15.19 -19.71 2.92
C ALA A 245 14.63 -18.28 2.94
N GLY A 246 15.49 -17.28 3.17
CA GLY A 246 15.15 -15.88 3.06
C GLY A 246 14.65 -15.50 1.67
N LEU A 247 15.23 -16.06 0.61
CA LEU A 247 14.78 -15.81 -0.77
C LEU A 247 13.36 -16.34 -1.02
N ASN A 248 13.05 -17.54 -0.52
CA ASN A 248 11.71 -18.10 -0.61
C ASN A 248 10.68 -17.22 0.10
N GLU A 249 11.00 -16.75 1.32
CA GLU A 249 10.08 -15.88 2.07
C GLU A 249 9.96 -14.50 1.42
N ALA A 250 11.05 -13.94 0.88
CA ALA A 250 11.03 -12.67 0.18
C ALA A 250 10.14 -12.72 -1.07
N ILE A 251 10.26 -13.76 -1.91
CA ILE A 251 9.40 -13.94 -3.10
C ILE A 251 7.94 -14.09 -2.69
N LYS A 252 7.66 -14.91 -1.68
CA LYS A 252 6.31 -15.10 -1.15
C LYS A 252 5.72 -13.78 -0.64
N THR A 253 6.49 -13.02 0.15
CA THR A 253 6.06 -11.73 0.71
C THR A 253 5.83 -10.70 -0.39
N ALA A 254 6.76 -10.59 -1.35
CA ALA A 254 6.62 -9.70 -2.51
C ALA A 254 5.35 -10.03 -3.29
N GLY A 255 5.14 -11.31 -3.61
CA GLY A 255 3.94 -11.78 -4.29
C GLY A 255 2.65 -11.54 -3.51
N GLN A 256 2.65 -11.70 -2.18
CA GLN A 256 1.50 -11.36 -1.34
C GLN A 256 1.21 -9.86 -1.36
N ASN A 257 2.26 -9.02 -1.28
CA ASN A 257 2.11 -7.57 -1.36
C ASN A 257 1.55 -7.14 -2.71
N VAL A 258 1.99 -7.74 -3.82
CA VAL A 258 1.38 -7.52 -5.15
C VAL A 258 -0.14 -7.75 -5.09
N MET A 259 -0.59 -8.84 -4.48
CA MET A 259 -2.02 -9.14 -4.38
C MET A 259 -2.77 -8.17 -3.47
N ILE A 260 -2.15 -7.70 -2.39
CA ILE A 260 -2.74 -6.70 -1.49
C ILE A 260 -2.87 -5.36 -2.22
N GLU A 261 -1.82 -4.92 -2.91
CA GLU A 261 -1.80 -3.67 -3.66
C GLU A 261 -2.79 -3.70 -4.84
N ALA A 262 -2.86 -4.80 -5.58
CA ALA A 262 -3.82 -4.97 -6.66
C ALA A 262 -5.28 -4.90 -6.16
N LYS A 263 -5.57 -5.54 -5.01
CA LYS A 263 -6.89 -5.45 -4.35
C LYS A 263 -7.19 -4.04 -3.85
N PHE A 264 -6.18 -3.35 -3.32
CA PHE A 264 -6.33 -1.97 -2.87
C PHE A 264 -6.62 -1.04 -4.06
N ARG A 265 -5.89 -1.19 -5.18
CA ARG A 265 -6.12 -0.44 -6.42
C ARG A 265 -7.47 -0.72 -7.05
N SER A 266 -7.90 -1.98 -7.11
CA SER A 266 -9.23 -2.33 -7.60
C SER A 266 -10.35 -1.81 -6.69
N CYS A 267 -10.04 -1.57 -5.40
CA CYS A 267 -10.94 -0.92 -4.46
C CYS A 267 -10.97 0.62 -4.61
N LEU A 268 -9.89 1.25 -5.07
CA LEU A 268 -9.74 2.71 -5.20
C LEU A 268 -10.36 3.34 -6.48
N VAL A 269 -11.30 2.68 -7.16
CA VAL A 269 -12.00 3.29 -8.31
C VAL A 269 -12.78 4.52 -7.84
N ASP A 270 -12.87 5.59 -8.64
CA ASP A 270 -13.58 6.87 -8.36
C ASP A 270 -14.93 6.74 -7.62
N ALA A 271 -15.65 5.63 -7.85
CA ALA A 271 -16.89 5.30 -7.14
C ALA A 271 -16.71 5.20 -5.61
N TYR A 272 -15.57 4.67 -5.16
CA TYR A 272 -15.26 4.42 -3.75
C TYR A 272 -14.76 5.67 -3.03
N ILE A 273 -13.94 6.49 -3.68
CA ILE A 273 -13.54 7.81 -3.14
C ILE A 273 -14.78 8.68 -2.96
N LYS A 274 -15.72 8.67 -3.91
CA LYS A 274 -16.99 9.39 -3.79
C LYS A 274 -17.84 8.85 -2.64
N GLU A 275 -17.92 7.53 -2.44
CA GLU A 275 -18.66 6.92 -1.33
C GLU A 275 -18.02 7.22 0.04
N LEU A 276 -16.69 7.14 0.14
CA LEU A 276 -15.94 7.55 1.33
C LEU A 276 -16.16 9.04 1.64
N LEU A 277 -16.02 9.91 0.64
CA LEU A 277 -16.24 11.35 0.78
C LEU A 277 -17.70 11.67 1.15
N ASN A 278 -18.66 10.96 0.58
CA ASN A 278 -20.08 11.10 0.91
C ASN A 278 -20.36 10.62 2.34
N CYS A 279 -19.78 9.49 2.77
CA CYS A 279 -19.89 8.99 4.15
C CYS A 279 -19.34 10.02 5.14
N GLN A 280 -18.12 10.50 4.91
CA GLN A 280 -17.48 11.53 5.74
C GLN A 280 -18.31 12.82 5.78
N SER A 281 -18.89 13.22 4.64
CA SER A 281 -19.76 14.40 4.55
C SER A 281 -21.08 14.22 5.32
N ASP A 282 -21.74 13.06 5.19
CA ASP A 282 -22.99 12.74 5.90
C ASP A 282 -22.76 12.68 7.42
N ARG A 283 -21.70 12.00 7.86
CA ARG A 283 -21.27 11.95 9.26
C ARG A 283 -21.00 13.35 9.82
N THR A 284 -20.24 14.16 9.09
CA THR A 284 -19.96 15.57 9.47
C THR A 284 -21.24 16.39 9.57
N LEU A 285 -22.19 16.20 8.64
CA LEU A 285 -23.47 16.91 8.65
C LEU A 285 -24.34 16.52 9.85
N LYS A 286 -24.41 15.22 10.17
CA LYS A 286 -25.14 14.69 11.35
C LYS A 286 -24.58 15.25 12.65
N PHE A 287 -23.27 15.20 12.82
CA PHE A 287 -22.59 15.75 13.99
C PHE A 287 -22.80 17.27 14.11
N THR A 288 -22.64 18.02 13.02
CA THR A 288 -22.83 19.48 13.02
C THR A 288 -24.28 19.86 13.35
N LYS A 289 -25.26 19.12 12.83
CA LYS A 289 -26.69 19.32 13.15
C LYS A 289 -26.99 19.02 14.61
N TYR A 290 -26.38 17.97 15.15
CA TYR A 290 -26.49 17.63 16.57
C TYR A 290 -25.96 18.75 17.45
N VAL A 291 -24.72 19.19 17.23
CA VAL A 291 -24.10 20.29 17.98
C VAL A 291 -24.93 21.57 17.85
N GLY A 292 -25.39 21.91 16.63
CA GLY A 292 -26.28 23.05 16.40
C GLY A 292 -27.60 22.96 17.17
N THR A 293 -28.20 21.76 17.27
CA THR A 293 -29.43 21.54 18.06
C THR A 293 -29.17 21.67 19.56
N GLN A 294 -28.04 21.16 20.06
CA GLN A 294 -27.64 21.34 21.45
C GLN A 294 -27.35 22.81 21.78
N MET A 295 -26.75 23.55 20.84
CA MET A 295 -26.55 24.99 20.96
C MET A 295 -27.87 25.76 20.92
N ASP A 296 -28.78 25.45 20.00
CA ASP A 296 -30.10 26.08 19.92
C ASP A 296 -30.94 25.82 21.18
N ALA A 297 -30.85 24.62 21.75
CA ALA A 297 -31.48 24.26 23.02
C ALA A 297 -30.84 25.01 24.19
N ALA A 298 -29.51 25.15 24.22
CA ALA A 298 -28.78 25.89 25.24
C ALA A 298 -29.01 27.41 25.16
N LEU A 299 -29.21 27.95 23.96
CA LEU A 299 -29.44 29.38 23.70
C LEU A 299 -30.93 29.76 23.70
N GLY A 300 -31.84 28.77 23.77
CA GLY A 300 -33.29 29.00 23.82
C GLY A 300 -33.89 29.57 22.53
N ILE A 301 -33.26 29.35 21.37
CA ILE A 301 -33.61 30.03 20.11
C ILE A 301 -34.86 29.43 19.42
N ARG A 302 -35.43 28.32 19.90
CA ARG A 302 -36.81 27.91 19.56
C ARG A 302 -37.61 27.39 20.75
N GLY A 303 -38.66 28.14 21.11
CA GLY A 303 -39.82 27.69 21.88
C GLY A 303 -39.54 27.16 23.30
N HIS A 304 -39.54 28.08 24.28
CA HIS A 304 -39.60 27.90 25.76
C HIS A 304 -39.94 26.49 26.30
N LYS A 305 -39.36 25.95 27.39
CA LYS A 305 -38.76 26.51 28.63
C LYS A 305 -38.01 25.36 29.34
N LEU A 306 -36.85 25.61 29.97
CA LEU A 306 -36.48 25.08 31.30
C LEU A 306 -35.10 25.61 31.77
N GLY A 307 -35.10 26.27 32.94
CA GLY A 307 -33.94 26.45 33.82
C GLY A 307 -32.88 27.47 33.38
N GLU A 308 -32.72 28.55 34.15
CA GLU A 308 -31.67 29.55 33.97
C GLU A 308 -30.27 28.91 34.00
N PHE A 309 -29.51 29.07 32.91
CA PHE A 309 -28.08 28.75 32.90
C PHE A 309 -27.29 29.90 33.53
N SER A 310 -26.31 29.58 34.38
CA SER A 310 -25.38 30.57 34.91
C SER A 310 -24.38 30.99 33.83
N MET A 311 -23.87 32.22 33.91
CA MET A 311 -22.84 32.74 32.99
C MET A 311 -21.57 31.86 32.93
N GLU A 312 -21.34 31.09 33.99
CA GLU A 312 -20.27 30.11 34.11
C GLU A 312 -20.46 28.91 33.15
N GLN A 313 -21.69 28.44 32.97
CA GLN A 313 -22.01 27.34 32.07
C GLN A 313 -21.93 27.76 30.59
N TYR A 314 -22.30 29.02 30.27
CA TYR A 314 -22.11 29.62 28.95
C TYR A 314 -20.62 29.73 28.58
N ASN A 315 -19.79 30.22 29.52
CA ASN A 315 -18.36 30.34 29.31
C ASN A 315 -17.66 28.98 29.16
N LEU A 316 -18.13 27.93 29.86
CA LEU A 316 -17.63 26.56 29.70
C LEU A 316 -17.92 25.99 28.30
N LEU A 317 -19.14 26.16 27.78
CA LEU A 317 -19.51 25.73 26.42
C LEU A 317 -18.73 26.47 25.34
N LYS A 318 -18.57 27.79 25.51
CA LYS A 318 -17.76 28.62 24.62
C LYS A 318 -16.28 28.22 24.65
N THR A 319 -15.73 27.94 25.84
CA THR A 319 -14.33 27.49 25.99
C THR A 319 -14.11 26.12 25.36
N SER A 320 -15.05 25.19 25.52
CA SER A 320 -15.00 23.88 24.84
C SER A 320 -15.09 24.03 23.32
N TRP A 321 -15.96 24.90 22.81
CA TRP A 321 -16.05 25.20 21.36
C TRP A 321 -14.78 25.87 20.83
N ASP A 322 -14.25 26.87 21.53
CA ASP A 322 -13.02 27.58 21.16
C ASP A 322 -11.77 26.68 21.25
N HIS A 323 -11.82 25.59 22.01
CA HIS A 323 -10.77 24.57 22.09
C HIS A 323 -10.92 23.47 21.02
N PHE A 324 -12.15 23.04 20.76
CA PHE A 324 -12.46 21.96 19.81
C PHE A 324 -12.42 22.44 18.35
N ASN A 325 -12.89 23.66 18.07
CA ASN A 325 -13.03 24.21 16.72
C ASN A 325 -11.68 24.36 15.98
N PRO A 326 -10.58 24.85 16.58
CA PRO A 326 -9.28 24.93 15.90
C PRO A 326 -8.66 23.54 15.66
N VAL A 327 -8.85 22.60 16.59
CA VAL A 327 -8.34 21.23 16.48
C VAL A 327 -9.09 20.47 15.38
N CYS A 328 -10.41 20.59 15.33
CA CYS A 328 -11.22 20.01 14.26
C CYS A 328 -11.00 20.69 12.91
N GLN A 329 -10.82 22.02 12.85
CA GLN A 329 -10.46 22.69 11.59
C GLN A 329 -9.07 22.29 11.12
N ALA A 330 -8.09 22.13 12.03
CA ALA A 330 -6.75 21.67 11.68
C ALA A 330 -6.76 20.21 11.21
N ILE A 331 -7.53 19.33 11.85
CA ILE A 331 -7.73 17.93 11.42
C ILE A 331 -8.48 17.90 10.09
N GLN A 332 -9.60 18.62 9.92
CA GLN A 332 -10.31 18.71 8.64
C GLN A 332 -9.44 19.26 7.52
N GLN A 333 -8.61 20.27 7.80
CA GLN A 333 -7.67 20.82 6.82
C GLN A 333 -6.56 19.82 6.51
N GLN A 334 -6.00 19.12 7.51
CA GLN A 334 -4.99 18.07 7.30
C GLN A 334 -5.56 16.88 6.53
N THR A 335 -6.76 16.41 6.87
CA THR A 335 -7.45 15.30 6.20
C THR A 335 -7.90 15.72 4.81
N SER A 336 -8.40 16.94 4.61
CA SER A 336 -8.71 17.47 3.27
C SER A 336 -7.46 17.65 2.42
N ASN A 337 -6.36 18.12 3.01
CA ASN A 337 -5.08 18.25 2.31
C ASN A 337 -4.47 16.87 2.01
N ALA A 338 -4.56 15.91 2.93
CA ALA A 338 -4.13 14.53 2.74
C ALA A 338 -4.99 13.81 1.70
N ALA A 339 -6.30 14.04 1.70
CA ALA A 339 -7.22 13.51 0.70
C ALA A 339 -7.01 14.16 -0.67
N LYS A 340 -6.81 15.48 -0.76
CA LYS A 340 -6.46 16.16 -2.02
C LYS A 340 -5.08 15.76 -2.52
N LYS A 341 -4.13 15.50 -1.61
CA LYS A 341 -2.80 14.99 -1.94
C LYS A 341 -2.89 13.54 -2.42
N ALA A 342 -3.62 12.68 -1.73
CA ALA A 342 -3.87 11.29 -2.12
C ALA A 342 -4.67 11.21 -3.43
N GLN A 343 -5.66 12.07 -3.62
CA GLN A 343 -6.41 12.22 -4.87
C GLN A 343 -5.52 12.74 -5.98
N SER A 344 -4.70 13.77 -5.74
CA SER A 344 -3.75 14.28 -6.74
C SER A 344 -2.64 13.27 -7.06
N GLU A 345 -2.19 12.48 -6.08
CA GLU A 345 -1.21 11.41 -6.25
C GLU A 345 -1.84 10.23 -6.99
N ALA A 346 -3.08 9.86 -6.67
CA ALA A 346 -3.85 8.84 -7.39
C ALA A 346 -4.16 9.29 -8.82
N GLU A 347 -4.63 10.52 -9.04
CA GLU A 347 -4.84 11.12 -10.36
C GLU A 347 -3.54 11.19 -11.15
N LYS A 348 -2.41 11.60 -10.53
CA LYS A 348 -1.10 11.54 -11.18
C LYS A 348 -0.70 10.10 -11.54
N GLN A 349 -0.94 9.13 -10.66
CA GLN A 349 -0.71 7.70 -10.92
C GLN A 349 -1.67 7.10 -11.96
N LEU A 350 -2.82 7.74 -12.21
CA LEU A 350 -3.81 7.36 -13.21
C LEU A 350 -3.60 8.06 -14.56
N THR A 351 -2.88 9.18 -14.60
CA THR A 351 -2.67 10.00 -15.81
C THR A 351 -1.22 9.96 -16.34
N GLN A 352 -0.27 9.47 -15.54
CA GLN A 352 1.13 9.22 -15.91
C GLN A 352 1.39 7.73 -16.12
#